data_AF-A0A8J3REH0-F1
#
_entry.id   AF-A0A8J3REH0-F1
#
_cell.length_a   1.000
_cell.length_b   1.000
_cell.length_c   1.000
_cell.angle_alpha   90.00
_cell.angle_beta   90.00
_cell.angle_gamma   90.00
#
_symmetry.space_group_name_H-M   'P 1'
#
loop_
_entity.id
_entity.type
_entity.pdbx_description
1 polymer ?
#
loop_
_entity_poly.entity_id
_entity_poly.type
_entity_poly.pdbx_seq_one_letter_code
_entity_poly.pdbx_strand_id
1 'polypeptide(L)'
;MLRKTISVATAGLAVLAATLATPTAAFARDGETKQIHLRKGLTLKIPKSWKVDRRNADWVRVITGSCPTFGTEDYGFRDWGCRSFWVLGPKALEIGLRTFQAYNPKYGFDPATDVSICPKSYKLFKGDWKLAGRGLRQVGPGHKADYHRWAATCVDKKSKVKTRYNQREWYLPKSKILVLDQWDHPGLNAILRNATWS
;
A
#
# COMPACT_ATOMS: atom_id res chain seq x y z
N MET A 1 -62.02 38.56 48.19
CA MET A 1 -62.59 38.15 46.89
C MET A 1 -61.46 37.96 45.88
N LEU A 2 -61.45 36.76 45.28
CA LEU A 2 -60.70 36.23 44.13
C LEU A 2 -59.21 36.61 43.90
N ARG A 3 -58.35 35.66 44.26
CA ARG A 3 -57.04 35.37 43.65
C ARG A 3 -57.18 35.19 42.13
N LYS A 4 -56.31 35.85 41.35
CA LYS A 4 -55.97 35.45 39.98
C LYS A 4 -54.54 34.92 39.96
N THR A 5 -54.39 33.61 39.98
CA THR A 5 -53.15 32.90 39.69
C THR A 5 -52.94 32.84 38.17
N ILE A 6 -51.81 33.38 37.69
CA ILE A 6 -51.35 33.26 36.31
C ILE A 6 -50.49 31.99 36.24
N SER A 7 -50.96 31.00 35.48
CA SER A 7 -50.19 29.79 35.18
C SER A 7 -49.10 30.11 34.16
N VAL A 8 -47.84 29.92 34.54
CA VAL A 8 -46.69 29.94 33.62
C VAL A 8 -46.55 28.55 33.01
N ALA A 9 -46.76 28.45 31.70
CA ALA A 9 -46.47 27.23 30.95
C ALA A 9 -44.95 27.12 30.71
N THR A 10 -44.31 26.18 31.41
CA THR A 10 -42.92 25.77 31.14
C THR A 10 -42.86 24.98 29.84
N ALA A 11 -42.35 25.61 28.77
CA ALA A 11 -41.99 24.91 27.55
C ALA A 11 -40.70 24.09 27.80
N GLY A 12 -40.84 22.77 27.83
CA GLY A 12 -39.72 21.85 27.91
C GLY A 12 -38.93 21.86 26.60
N LEU A 13 -37.67 22.28 26.66
CA LEU A 13 -36.69 22.08 25.58
C LEU A 13 -36.26 20.62 25.57
N ALA A 14 -36.82 19.83 24.66
CA ALA A 14 -36.28 18.52 24.31
C ALA A 14 -35.01 18.73 23.48
N VAL A 15 -33.84 18.59 24.09
CA VAL A 15 -32.56 18.53 23.37
C VAL A 15 -32.48 17.18 22.67
N LEU A 16 -32.80 17.15 21.38
CA LEU A 16 -32.49 16.01 20.51
C LEU A 16 -30.97 15.88 20.40
N ALA A 17 -30.40 14.94 21.16
CA ALA A 17 -29.03 14.49 20.97
C ALA A 17 -28.94 13.76 19.62
N ALA A 18 -28.60 14.50 18.56
CA ALA A 18 -28.22 13.92 17.28
C ALA A 18 -26.87 13.22 17.46
N THR A 19 -26.90 11.90 17.63
CA THR A 19 -25.71 11.07 17.53
C THR A 19 -25.18 11.17 16.10
N LEU A 20 -24.12 11.95 15.92
CA LEU A 20 -23.33 11.92 14.70
C LEU A 20 -22.70 10.52 14.58
N ALA A 21 -23.40 9.62 13.90
CA ALA A 21 -22.81 8.40 13.39
C ALA A 21 -21.72 8.81 12.40
N THR A 22 -20.47 8.82 12.86
CA THR A 22 -19.31 8.87 11.98
C THR A 22 -19.47 7.76 10.94
N PRO A 23 -19.35 8.03 9.63
CA PRO A 23 -19.31 6.98 8.64
C PRO A 23 -18.02 6.19 8.89
N THR A 24 -18.16 5.07 9.61
CA THR A 24 -17.12 4.07 9.72
C THR A 24 -16.79 3.66 8.30
N ALA A 25 -15.58 3.96 7.85
CA ALA A 25 -15.11 3.54 6.55
C ALA A 25 -15.40 2.05 6.39
N ALA A 26 -16.32 1.71 5.49
CA ALA A 26 -16.74 0.35 5.20
C ALA A 26 -15.60 -0.38 4.47
N PHE A 27 -14.56 -0.78 5.20
CA PHE A 27 -13.49 -1.64 4.70
C PHE A 27 -13.06 -2.65 5.77
N ALA A 28 -14.04 -3.39 6.25
CA ALA A 28 -13.89 -4.80 6.55
C ALA A 28 -15.19 -5.46 6.10
N ARG A 29 -15.23 -5.97 4.86
CA ARG A 29 -15.98 -7.21 4.70
C ARG A 29 -15.20 -8.20 5.55
N ASP A 30 -15.85 -8.82 6.53
CA ASP A 30 -15.34 -9.94 7.32
C ASP A 30 -15.01 -11.12 6.40
N GLY A 31 -14.02 -10.92 5.55
CA GLY A 31 -13.40 -11.97 4.78
C GLY A 31 -12.44 -12.66 5.71
N GLU A 32 -12.56 -13.98 5.76
CA GLU A 32 -11.59 -14.81 6.45
C GLU A 32 -10.16 -14.39 6.08
N THR A 33 -9.29 -14.31 7.07
CA THR A 33 -7.88 -13.96 6.88
C THR A 33 -7.01 -15.20 7.00
N LYS A 34 -5.82 -15.15 6.39
CA LYS A 34 -4.74 -16.11 6.61
C LYS A 34 -3.47 -15.38 7.03
N GLN A 35 -2.62 -16.08 7.78
CA GLN A 35 -1.28 -15.59 8.06
C GLN A 35 -0.32 -16.01 6.95
N ILE A 36 0.63 -15.13 6.66
CA ILE A 36 1.73 -15.42 5.76
C ILE A 36 3.03 -15.13 6.48
N HIS A 37 3.82 -16.17 6.71
CA HIS A 37 5.17 -16.04 7.24
C HIS A 37 6.11 -15.62 6.12
N LEU A 38 6.85 -14.55 6.35
CA LEU A 38 7.81 -13.96 5.44
C LEU A 38 9.19 -14.01 6.10
N ARG A 39 10.18 -13.55 5.37
CA ARG A 39 11.58 -13.55 5.82
C ARG A 39 11.78 -12.79 7.14
N LYS A 40 12.74 -13.29 7.93
CA LYS A 40 13.21 -12.66 9.20
C LYS A 40 12.08 -12.44 10.21
N GLY A 41 11.18 -13.40 10.34
CA GLY A 41 10.13 -13.39 11.36
C GLY A 41 8.90 -12.56 11.03
N LEU A 42 8.94 -11.73 9.98
CA LEU A 42 7.78 -10.91 9.60
C LEU A 42 6.60 -11.81 9.23
N THR A 43 5.46 -11.59 9.86
CA THR A 43 4.21 -12.28 9.53
C THR A 43 3.11 -11.26 9.26
N LEU A 44 2.41 -11.41 8.13
CA LEU A 44 1.26 -10.57 7.78
C LEU A 44 -0.04 -11.37 7.86
N LYS A 45 -1.09 -10.76 8.41
CA LYS A 45 -2.46 -11.25 8.32
C LYS A 45 -3.12 -10.60 7.11
N ILE A 46 -3.45 -11.40 6.09
CA ILE A 46 -4.01 -10.93 4.82
C ILE A 46 -5.35 -11.61 4.52
N PRO A 47 -6.25 -11.01 3.71
CA PRO A 47 -7.46 -11.69 3.24
C PRO A 47 -7.14 -13.05 2.57
N LYS A 48 -7.93 -14.09 2.87
CA LYS A 48 -7.74 -15.44 2.28
C LYS A 48 -7.83 -15.42 0.76
N SER A 49 -8.65 -14.52 0.20
CA SER A 49 -8.83 -14.33 -1.25
C SER A 49 -7.58 -13.81 -1.97
N TRP A 50 -6.62 -13.22 -1.27
CA TRP A 50 -5.38 -12.77 -1.88
C TRP A 50 -4.46 -13.96 -2.20
N LYS A 51 -3.80 -13.88 -3.34
CA LYS A 51 -2.83 -14.90 -3.77
C LYS A 51 -1.42 -14.48 -3.36
N VAL A 52 -0.58 -15.43 -3.01
CA VAL A 52 0.80 -15.18 -2.58
C VAL A 52 1.71 -16.03 -3.44
N ASP A 53 2.51 -15.37 -4.28
CA ASP A 53 3.53 -16.03 -5.07
C ASP A 53 4.84 -16.04 -4.30
N ARG A 54 5.34 -17.24 -4.03
CA ARG A 54 6.53 -17.51 -3.22
C ARG A 54 7.62 -18.26 -3.98
N ARG A 55 7.54 -18.30 -5.31
CA ARG A 55 8.55 -19.00 -6.14
C ARG A 55 9.98 -18.50 -5.89
N ASN A 56 10.13 -17.25 -5.41
CA ASN A 56 11.39 -16.70 -4.97
C ASN A 56 11.21 -15.96 -3.62
N ALA A 57 11.95 -16.37 -2.60
CA ALA A 57 11.84 -15.84 -1.24
C ALA A 57 12.28 -14.36 -1.09
N ASP A 58 13.12 -13.87 -2.01
CA ASP A 58 13.53 -12.46 -2.07
C ASP A 58 12.64 -11.62 -3.00
N TRP A 59 11.69 -12.24 -3.71
CA TRP A 59 10.74 -11.62 -4.63
C TRP A 59 9.32 -12.12 -4.38
N VAL A 60 8.88 -12.10 -3.12
CA VAL A 60 7.53 -12.54 -2.78
C VAL A 60 6.52 -11.50 -3.28
N ARG A 61 5.49 -11.94 -3.98
CA ARG A 61 4.41 -11.07 -4.46
C ARG A 61 3.08 -11.43 -3.82
N VAL A 62 2.38 -10.43 -3.29
CA VAL A 62 1.03 -10.59 -2.75
C VAL A 62 0.05 -9.92 -3.71
N ILE A 63 -0.73 -10.73 -4.41
CA ILE A 63 -1.70 -10.31 -5.42
C ILE A 63 -3.04 -10.07 -4.72
N THR A 64 -3.49 -8.81 -4.76
CA THR A 64 -4.68 -8.33 -4.03
C THR A 64 -5.91 -8.16 -4.93
N GLY A 65 -5.79 -8.43 -6.23
CA GLY A 65 -6.85 -8.28 -7.20
C GLY A 65 -6.47 -8.83 -8.58
N SER A 66 -6.93 -8.19 -9.65
CA SER A 66 -6.58 -8.58 -11.02
C SER A 66 -5.06 -8.58 -11.25
N CYS A 67 -4.58 -9.61 -11.93
CA CYS A 67 -3.19 -9.78 -12.32
C CYS A 67 -3.14 -10.59 -13.63
N PRO A 68 -3.27 -9.92 -14.79
CA PRO A 68 -3.42 -10.59 -16.08
C PRO A 68 -2.16 -11.32 -16.53
N THR A 69 -1.00 -10.88 -16.07
CA THR A 69 0.31 -11.48 -16.36
C THR A 69 0.61 -12.68 -15.46
N PHE A 70 -0.20 -13.00 -14.45
CA PHE A 70 0.13 -14.09 -13.54
C PHE A 70 0.21 -15.45 -14.28
N GLY A 71 1.41 -16.03 -14.30
CA GLY A 71 1.67 -17.30 -14.97
C GLY A 71 2.12 -17.17 -16.44
N THR A 72 2.25 -15.95 -16.96
CA THR A 72 2.80 -15.70 -18.29
C THR A 72 4.30 -15.34 -18.22
N GLU A 73 4.96 -15.29 -19.37
CA GLU A 73 6.36 -14.85 -19.48
C GLU A 73 6.57 -13.38 -19.08
N ASP A 74 5.54 -12.55 -19.23
CA ASP A 74 5.55 -11.14 -18.82
C ASP A 74 5.47 -10.95 -17.29
N TYR A 75 5.26 -12.04 -16.53
CA TYR A 75 5.12 -11.95 -15.08
C TYR A 75 6.43 -11.55 -14.41
N GLY A 76 6.45 -10.35 -13.81
CA GLY A 76 7.61 -9.86 -13.09
C GLY A 76 7.42 -8.46 -12.53
N PHE A 77 8.51 -7.82 -12.11
CA PHE A 77 8.46 -6.48 -11.55
C PHE A 77 7.99 -5.41 -12.55
N ARG A 78 8.33 -5.59 -13.84
CA ARG A 78 8.00 -4.66 -14.92
C ARG A 78 6.66 -4.96 -15.59
N ASP A 79 5.87 -5.84 -15.00
CA ASP A 79 4.58 -6.18 -15.55
C ASP A 79 3.55 -5.05 -15.36
N TRP A 80 2.35 -5.27 -15.90
CA TRP A 80 1.31 -4.27 -15.93
C TRP A 80 -0.02 -4.86 -15.47
N GLY A 81 -0.88 -4.01 -14.93
CA GLY A 81 -2.23 -4.42 -14.53
C GLY A 81 -2.29 -5.30 -13.28
N CYS A 82 -1.16 -5.76 -12.74
CA CYS A 82 -1.12 -6.67 -11.60
C CYS A 82 -1.22 -5.95 -10.25
N ARG A 83 -2.46 -5.84 -9.75
CA ARG A 83 -2.80 -5.26 -8.44
C ARG A 83 -2.19 -6.09 -7.32
N SER A 84 -1.07 -5.63 -6.81
CA SER A 84 -0.23 -6.38 -5.89
C SER A 84 0.72 -5.47 -5.12
N PHE A 85 1.36 -6.03 -4.10
CA PHE A 85 2.57 -5.47 -3.52
C PHE A 85 3.65 -6.55 -3.43
N TRP A 86 4.90 -6.11 -3.42
CA TRP A 86 6.06 -6.97 -3.27
C TRP A 86 6.58 -6.95 -1.83
N VAL A 87 7.13 -8.06 -1.40
CA VAL A 87 7.99 -8.17 -0.21
C VAL A 87 9.35 -8.64 -0.70
N LEU A 88 10.26 -7.70 -0.79
CA LEU A 88 11.58 -7.85 -1.37
C LEU A 88 12.63 -8.14 -0.29
N GLY A 89 13.55 -9.05 -0.59
CA GLY A 89 14.65 -9.44 0.27
C GLY A 89 16.04 -9.10 -0.30
N PRO A 90 17.14 -9.46 0.37
CA PRO A 90 18.50 -9.08 0.02
C PRO A 90 18.87 -9.23 -1.45
N LYS A 91 18.55 -10.36 -2.09
CA LYS A 91 18.89 -10.56 -3.50
C LYS A 91 18.15 -9.59 -4.42
N ALA A 92 16.90 -9.23 -4.11
CA ALA A 92 16.19 -8.19 -4.84
C ALA A 92 16.78 -6.80 -4.57
N LEU A 93 17.21 -6.56 -3.32
CA LEU A 93 17.81 -5.30 -2.91
C LEU A 93 19.22 -5.10 -3.47
N GLU A 94 19.96 -6.16 -3.78
CA GLU A 94 21.29 -6.06 -4.44
C GLU A 94 21.20 -5.49 -5.85
N ILE A 95 20.04 -5.62 -6.50
CA ILE A 95 19.79 -5.13 -7.88
C ILE A 95 18.65 -4.12 -7.97
N GLY A 96 18.30 -3.47 -6.85
CA GLY A 96 17.04 -2.73 -6.71
C GLY A 96 16.95 -1.37 -7.40
N LEU A 97 18.04 -0.86 -8.00
CA LEU A 97 18.05 0.41 -8.72
C LEU A 97 18.41 0.23 -10.19
N ARG A 98 18.36 1.35 -10.93
CA ARG A 98 18.75 1.41 -12.33
C ARG A 98 20.15 0.80 -12.54
N THR A 99 20.31 0.11 -13.66
CA THR A 99 21.50 -0.68 -14.02
C THR A 99 21.88 -1.72 -12.95
N PHE A 100 20.88 -2.29 -12.28
CA PHE A 100 21.02 -3.33 -11.25
C PHE A 100 21.94 -2.95 -10.08
N GLN A 101 21.96 -1.67 -9.71
CA GLN A 101 22.69 -1.23 -8.52
C GLN A 101 21.92 -1.60 -7.25
N ALA A 102 22.65 -1.68 -6.14
CA ALA A 102 22.06 -1.94 -4.83
C ALA A 102 21.04 -0.85 -4.44
N TYR A 103 19.95 -1.27 -3.81
CA TYR A 103 18.87 -0.42 -3.33
C TYR A 103 19.40 0.63 -2.36
N ASN A 104 19.01 1.87 -2.63
CA ASN A 104 19.20 2.99 -1.73
C ASN A 104 17.86 3.73 -1.61
N PRO A 105 17.31 3.88 -0.39
CA PRO A 105 16.01 4.51 -0.18
C PRO A 105 15.94 5.97 -0.67
N LYS A 106 17.09 6.62 -0.91
CA LYS A 106 17.17 7.95 -1.52
C LYS A 106 16.64 8.02 -2.96
N TYR A 107 16.60 6.91 -3.71
CA TYR A 107 16.26 6.92 -5.14
C TYR A 107 14.95 6.19 -5.50
N GLY A 108 14.43 5.36 -4.59
CA GLY A 108 13.26 4.52 -4.83
C GLY A 108 13.61 3.28 -5.66
N PHE A 109 12.93 2.17 -5.39
CA PHE A 109 13.23 0.89 -6.03
C PHE A 109 12.75 0.87 -7.48
N ASP A 110 13.68 0.67 -8.41
CA ASP A 110 13.43 0.66 -9.84
C ASP A 110 14.55 -0.07 -10.58
N PRO A 111 14.55 -1.43 -10.58
CA PRO A 111 15.51 -2.26 -11.30
C PRO A 111 15.30 -2.17 -12.81
N ALA A 112 15.72 -1.04 -13.38
CA ALA A 112 15.57 -0.70 -14.79
C ALA A 112 16.94 -0.68 -15.51
N THR A 113 17.03 -1.31 -16.68
CA THR A 113 18.19 -1.18 -17.60
C THR A 113 17.88 -0.19 -18.73
N ASP A 114 16.60 0.02 -19.00
CA ASP A 114 16.03 0.75 -20.13
C ASP A 114 14.71 1.45 -19.72
N VAL A 115 13.95 1.94 -20.72
CA VAL A 115 12.64 2.57 -20.50
C VAL A 115 11.68 1.56 -19.90
N SER A 116 11.24 1.80 -18.66
CA SER A 116 10.34 0.90 -17.95
C SER A 116 8.89 1.06 -18.37
N ILE A 117 8.16 -0.06 -18.48
CA ILE A 117 6.71 -0.09 -18.68
C ILE A 117 6.01 0.56 -17.47
N CYS A 118 4.91 1.28 -17.73
CA CYS A 118 4.05 1.79 -16.68
C CYS A 118 3.29 0.63 -16.00
N PRO A 119 3.31 0.52 -14.66
CA PRO A 119 2.58 -0.56 -13.96
C PRO A 119 1.06 -0.56 -14.22
N LYS A 120 0.49 0.57 -14.64
CA LYS A 120 -0.95 0.70 -14.93
C LYS A 120 -1.34 0.27 -16.34
N SER A 121 -0.41 0.20 -17.29
CA SER A 121 -0.73 -0.13 -18.68
C SER A 121 0.51 -0.52 -19.49
N TYR A 122 0.41 -1.63 -20.21
CA TYR A 122 1.45 -2.07 -21.16
C TYR A 122 1.69 -1.10 -22.33
N LYS A 123 0.74 -0.20 -22.60
CA LYS A 123 0.84 0.79 -23.70
C LYS A 123 1.59 2.06 -23.30
N LEU A 124 1.88 2.23 -22.01
CA LEU A 124 2.47 3.44 -21.46
C LEU A 124 3.83 3.13 -20.85
N PHE A 125 4.68 4.16 -20.78
CA PHE A 125 6.00 4.10 -20.18
C PHE A 125 6.02 4.90 -18.89
N LYS A 126 6.94 4.54 -18.00
CA LYS A 126 7.25 5.34 -16.81
C LYS A 126 7.83 6.69 -17.26
N GLY A 127 7.24 7.77 -16.76
CA GLY A 127 7.74 9.14 -16.97
C GLY A 127 8.39 9.70 -15.71
N ASP A 128 8.13 10.98 -15.42
CA ASP A 128 8.57 11.68 -14.22
C ASP A 128 8.39 10.86 -12.95
N TRP A 129 9.41 10.93 -12.08
CA TRP A 129 9.50 10.25 -10.80
C TRP A 129 10.03 11.20 -9.73
N LYS A 130 9.23 11.46 -8.69
CA LYS A 130 9.58 12.45 -7.65
C LYS A 130 9.21 11.96 -6.27
N LEU A 131 10.02 12.30 -5.27
CA LEU A 131 9.69 12.02 -3.88
C LEU A 131 8.50 12.89 -3.45
N ALA A 132 7.42 12.26 -3.02
CA ALA A 132 6.18 12.92 -2.62
C ALA A 132 5.93 12.87 -1.11
N GLY A 133 6.63 12.00 -0.38
CA GLY A 133 6.56 11.94 1.08
C GLY A 133 7.58 10.96 1.66
N ARG A 134 7.99 11.21 2.89
CA ARG A 134 8.90 10.33 3.64
C ARG A 134 8.57 10.33 5.14
N GLY A 135 9.07 9.35 5.87
CA GLY A 135 8.99 9.32 7.34
C GLY A 135 9.18 7.93 7.91
N LEU A 136 8.79 7.73 9.16
CA LEU A 136 8.78 6.41 9.78
C LEU A 136 7.35 5.87 9.82
N ARG A 137 7.18 4.60 9.44
CA ARG A 137 5.87 3.90 9.51
C ARG A 137 5.99 2.61 10.29
N GLN A 138 5.01 2.36 11.14
CA GLN A 138 4.96 1.13 11.94
C GLN A 138 4.76 -0.09 11.03
N VAL A 139 5.50 -1.17 11.30
CA VAL A 139 5.35 -2.47 10.67
C VAL A 139 5.34 -3.53 11.77
N GLY A 140 4.24 -3.63 12.51
CA GLY A 140 4.13 -4.48 13.70
C GLY A 140 4.82 -3.88 14.94
N PRO A 141 4.49 -4.33 16.16
CA PRO A 141 5.06 -3.80 17.40
C PRO A 141 6.60 -3.80 17.40
N GLY A 142 7.21 -2.72 17.90
CA GLY A 142 8.68 -2.59 18.01
C GLY A 142 9.42 -2.36 16.68
N HIS A 143 8.74 -2.40 15.53
CA HIS A 143 9.37 -2.33 14.21
C HIS A 143 8.84 -1.13 13.41
N LYS A 144 9.74 -0.24 12.99
CA LYS A 144 9.43 0.89 12.12
C LYS A 144 10.24 0.77 10.83
N ALA A 145 9.58 1.01 9.72
CA ALA A 145 10.19 1.11 8.41
C ALA A 145 10.52 2.56 8.07
N ASP A 146 11.65 2.75 7.39
CA ASP A 146 11.94 3.95 6.61
C ASP A 146 10.98 3.99 5.41
N TYR A 147 10.03 4.90 5.47
CA TYR A 147 8.92 4.99 4.54
C TYR A 147 9.16 6.07 3.50
N HIS A 148 8.95 5.73 2.23
CA HIS A 148 8.97 6.66 1.12
C HIS A 148 7.72 6.49 0.26
N ARG A 149 7.21 7.60 -0.26
CA ARG A 149 6.16 7.64 -1.29
C ARG A 149 6.69 8.41 -2.47
N TRP A 150 6.76 7.76 -3.61
CA TRP A 150 7.18 8.30 -4.89
C TRP A 150 5.96 8.58 -5.74
N ALA A 151 5.81 9.81 -6.23
CA ALA A 151 4.81 10.15 -7.24
C ALA A 151 5.41 9.96 -8.63
N ALA A 152 4.70 9.22 -9.47
CA ALA A 152 5.15 8.81 -10.79
C ALA A 152 4.10 9.15 -11.85
N THR A 153 4.57 9.45 -13.06
CA THR A 153 3.70 9.61 -14.23
C THR A 153 3.83 8.42 -15.16
N CYS A 154 2.77 8.17 -15.92
CA CYS A 154 2.81 7.28 -17.07
C CYS A 154 2.53 8.08 -18.34
N VAL A 155 3.44 7.95 -19.31
CA VAL A 155 3.47 8.74 -20.53
C VAL A 155 3.29 7.86 -21.77
N ASP A 156 2.82 8.44 -22.87
CA ASP A 156 2.86 7.79 -24.19
C ASP A 156 4.25 7.93 -24.86
N LYS A 157 4.38 7.39 -26.07
CA LYS A 157 5.63 7.48 -26.88
C LYS A 157 6.05 8.91 -27.21
N LYS A 158 5.16 9.91 -27.08
CA LYS A 158 5.44 11.33 -27.28
C LYS A 158 5.68 12.06 -25.95
N SER A 159 5.93 11.32 -24.87
CA SER A 159 6.16 11.83 -23.52
C SER A 159 4.97 12.58 -22.91
N LYS A 160 3.76 12.43 -23.47
CA LYS A 160 2.55 13.07 -22.91
C LYS A 160 2.00 12.24 -21.75
N VAL A 161 1.87 12.85 -20.58
CA VAL A 161 1.29 12.23 -19.38
C VAL A 161 -0.17 11.80 -19.66
N LYS A 162 -0.47 10.52 -19.43
CA LYS A 162 -1.81 9.94 -19.55
C LYS A 162 -2.42 9.56 -18.21
N THR A 163 -1.57 9.14 -17.26
CA THR A 163 -2.01 8.81 -15.92
C THR A 163 -0.87 8.98 -14.92
N ARG A 164 -1.19 8.81 -13.64
CA ARG A 164 -0.25 8.90 -12.51
C ARG A 164 -0.44 7.72 -11.57
N TYR A 165 0.61 7.39 -10.84
CA TYR A 165 0.56 6.40 -9.78
C TYR A 165 1.53 6.79 -8.66
N ASN A 166 1.39 6.15 -7.51
CA ASN A 166 2.41 6.23 -6.47
C ASN A 166 3.06 4.88 -6.26
N GLN A 167 4.36 4.90 -5.97
CA GLN A 167 5.06 3.77 -5.37
C GLN A 167 5.33 4.08 -3.91
N ARG A 168 4.83 3.21 -3.03
CA ARG A 168 5.00 3.31 -1.59
C ARG A 168 5.98 2.23 -1.15
N GLU A 169 6.93 2.61 -0.33
CA GLU A 169 8.04 1.77 0.10
C GLU A 169 8.12 1.78 1.63
N TRP A 170 8.16 0.60 2.25
CA TRP A 170 8.46 0.42 3.67
C TRP A 170 9.73 -0.40 3.78
N TYR A 171 10.86 0.28 3.97
CA TYR A 171 12.16 -0.35 4.09
C TYR A 171 12.53 -0.61 5.54
N LEU A 172 12.81 -1.86 5.89
CA LEU A 172 13.33 -2.29 7.19
C LEU A 172 14.81 -2.67 7.05
N PRO A 173 15.75 -1.76 7.34
CA PRO A 173 17.17 -1.97 7.04
C PRO A 173 17.79 -3.15 7.81
N LYS A 174 17.47 -3.29 9.10
CA LYS A 174 18.00 -4.38 9.94
C LYS A 174 17.59 -5.76 9.42
N SER A 175 16.34 -5.91 9.03
CA SER A 175 15.82 -7.17 8.48
C SER A 175 16.12 -7.32 7.00
N LYS A 176 16.56 -6.27 6.31
CA LYS A 176 16.72 -6.19 4.84
C LYS A 176 15.43 -6.52 4.08
N ILE A 177 14.29 -6.00 4.54
CA ILE A 177 12.98 -6.16 3.90
C ILE A 177 12.58 -4.85 3.25
N LEU A 178 12.11 -4.88 2.01
CA LEU A 178 11.38 -3.76 1.41
C LEU A 178 9.98 -4.24 1.02
N VAL A 179 8.95 -3.64 1.62
CA VAL A 179 7.58 -3.78 1.10
C VAL A 179 7.36 -2.68 0.07
N LEU A 180 6.94 -3.04 -1.14
CA LEU A 180 6.77 -2.12 -2.26
C LEU A 180 5.39 -2.24 -2.87
N ASP A 181 4.68 -1.12 -2.97
CA ASP A 181 3.33 -1.06 -3.51
C ASP A 181 3.15 0.06 -4.54
N GLN A 182 2.90 -0.31 -5.79
CA GLN A 182 2.65 0.60 -6.92
C GLN A 182 1.15 0.87 -7.13
N TRP A 183 0.29 0.35 -6.26
CA TRP A 183 -1.16 0.33 -6.42
C TRP A 183 -1.93 1.12 -5.37
N ASP A 184 -1.24 1.80 -4.46
CA ASP A 184 -1.85 2.56 -3.37
C ASP A 184 -2.90 1.74 -2.60
N HIS A 185 -2.64 0.45 -2.36
CA HIS A 185 -3.60 -0.44 -1.75
C HIS A 185 -4.11 0.12 -0.39
N PRO A 186 -5.40 0.44 -0.24
CA PRO A 186 -5.89 1.22 0.91
C PRO A 186 -5.69 0.50 2.25
N GLY A 187 -5.79 -0.83 2.27
CA GLY A 187 -5.62 -1.63 3.49
C GLY A 187 -4.16 -1.96 3.86
N LEU A 188 -3.17 -1.65 3.01
CA LEU A 188 -1.80 -2.15 3.22
C LEU A 188 -1.15 -1.53 4.47
N ASN A 189 -1.38 -0.23 4.71
CA ASN A 189 -0.91 0.44 5.92
C ASN A 189 -1.41 -0.25 7.21
N ALA A 190 -2.67 -0.66 7.23
CA ALA A 190 -3.25 -1.33 8.39
C ALA A 190 -2.67 -2.73 8.59
N ILE A 191 -2.53 -3.50 7.51
CA ILE A 191 -1.91 -4.83 7.52
C ILE A 191 -0.48 -4.76 8.05
N LEU A 192 0.33 -3.82 7.54
CA LEU A 192 1.72 -3.67 7.98
C LEU A 192 1.79 -3.23 9.44
N ARG A 193 1.00 -2.23 9.86
CA ARG A 193 0.96 -1.78 11.26
C ARG A 193 0.64 -2.92 12.22
N ASN A 194 -0.25 -3.84 11.82
CA ASN A 194 -0.69 -4.99 12.62
C ASN A 194 0.13 -6.26 12.36
N ALA A 195 1.26 -6.16 11.66
CA ALA A 195 2.15 -7.30 11.45
C ALA A 195 2.70 -7.84 12.78
N THR A 196 3.11 -9.09 12.79
CA THR A 196 3.79 -9.71 13.93
C THR A 196 5.20 -10.14 13.54
N TRP A 197 6.04 -10.35 14.55
CA TRP A 197 7.43 -10.76 14.42
C TRP A 197 7.71 -11.90 15.39
N SER A 198 8.44 -12.91 14.93
CA SER A 198 8.84 -14.11 15.68
C SER A 198 10.31 -14.43 15.45
#